data_AF-A0A318U636-F1
#
_entry.id   AF-A0A318U636-F1
#
_cell.length_a   1.000
_cell.length_b   1.000
_cell.length_c   1.000
_cell.angle_alpha   90.00
_cell.angle_beta   90.00
_cell.angle_gamma   90.00
#
_symmetry.space_group_name_H-M   'P 1'
#
loop_
_entity.id
_entity.type
_entity.pdbx_description
1 polymer ?
#
loop_
_entity_poly.entity_id
_entity_poly.type
_entity_poly.pdbx_seq_one_letter_code
_entity_poly.pdbx_strand_id
1 'polypeptide(L)'
;MGDKTELKNQSRNLDWNKIFNNQVHTIYEPLVDEMNNGLKKVYEKYVINGNEEKIQLIEKNIEKINNLKNEIAKEKINKGITKKRVANGFIIFFCFLIIGLFFLGFYSKNKKIIKEFIVFEAERKLLMNKYIAENSNILLTIFNKFSMLDWKNKVLEELQITKVNGIAKNDLLIFKENKNFFGFNSIQKYRIRDSYYYDVLYTKEYWKTVTTSATGTIVITSKDGPEQQVVVAYHHEPTPFMERKQAISVPTNYKPDLTFNKIEKNLSKKEYDKKIKKGEFLLENYEFYQHYNFEYNDKIAFIDYFKVKTQENFIQYSKYFNGETYLFGKKNQNIYVAKDYSDRLLPYSSVYNWLGHLVNLSDVVSVDRVYNYLMAPIIVNALRPVFKEITQAYLNTNIASEVYNPNAKYLSNYVYSLHKEKSEPDLSIYDIANKALSGQFLSLKTYEPQKEIGMFVKGHVFNKEKNDVRAIISLSMFSYWKLKLYDHVFTRGITIAVPFERFKFFSENKYIFYSSKYKTKKNGAKILFNASNYSKWDVEINSILLEDYEQKQELETIFDEFRNHRIIEDCKILVDNDGLFIFINEEINKPKINKLFELL
;
A
#
# COMPACT_ATOMS: atom_id res chain seq x y z
N MET A 1 -11.14 -53.71 -5.52
CA MET A 1 -10.45 -52.82 -4.55
C MET A 1 -9.19 -52.34 -5.22
N GLY A 2 -9.24 -51.13 -5.77
CA GLY A 2 -8.15 -50.52 -6.53
C GLY A 2 -8.00 -49.07 -6.07
N ASP A 3 -6.75 -48.69 -5.87
CA ASP A 3 -6.27 -47.46 -5.25
C ASP A 3 -6.97 -46.17 -5.70
N LYS A 4 -7.47 -45.43 -4.71
CA LYS A 4 -7.85 -44.03 -4.80
C LYS A 4 -6.77 -43.20 -4.08
N THR A 5 -5.61 -43.03 -4.69
CA THR A 5 -4.64 -42.02 -4.21
C THR A 5 -3.68 -41.57 -5.32
N GLU A 6 -4.23 -41.06 -6.42
CA GLU A 6 -3.54 -40.06 -7.24
C GLU A 6 -4.36 -38.77 -7.19
N LEU A 7 -4.06 -37.95 -6.18
CA LEU A 7 -4.54 -36.58 -6.07
C LEU A 7 -3.92 -35.76 -7.21
N LYS A 8 -4.79 -35.38 -8.15
CA LYS A 8 -4.57 -34.42 -9.24
C LYS A 8 -3.80 -33.18 -8.78
N ASN A 9 -2.50 -33.12 -9.08
CA ASN A 9 -1.72 -31.89 -9.24
C ASN A 9 -1.66 -31.52 -10.73
N GLN A 10 -2.81 -31.36 -11.37
CA GLN A 10 -2.88 -30.70 -12.68
C GLN A 10 -3.20 -29.23 -12.42
N SER A 11 -2.23 -28.33 -12.66
CA SER A 11 -2.47 -26.89 -12.65
C SER A 11 -3.62 -26.60 -13.60
N ARG A 12 -4.72 -26.03 -13.09
CA ARG A 12 -5.81 -25.59 -13.95
C ARG A 12 -5.35 -24.26 -14.53
N ASN A 13 -4.69 -24.31 -15.68
CA ASN A 13 -4.43 -23.10 -16.46
C ASN A 13 -5.75 -22.32 -16.62
N LEU A 14 -5.71 -21.03 -16.30
CA LEU A 14 -6.83 -20.11 -16.44
C LEU A 14 -7.42 -20.22 -17.86
N ASP A 15 -8.62 -20.78 -17.98
CA ASP A 15 -9.32 -20.89 -19.27
C ASP A 15 -10.15 -19.64 -19.51
N TRP A 16 -9.49 -18.58 -19.96
CA TRP A 16 -10.14 -17.30 -20.24
C TRP A 16 -11.24 -17.40 -21.30
N ASN A 17 -11.27 -18.47 -22.12
CA ASN A 17 -12.35 -18.71 -23.08
C ASN A 17 -13.64 -19.24 -22.44
N LYS A 18 -13.71 -19.41 -21.11
CA LYS A 18 -14.93 -19.83 -20.39
C LYS A 18 -15.51 -18.77 -19.46
N ILE A 19 -14.95 -17.56 -19.45
CA ILE A 19 -15.33 -16.50 -18.50
C ILE A 19 -16.80 -16.07 -18.56
N PHE A 20 -17.50 -16.32 -19.66
CA PHE A 20 -18.88 -15.87 -19.88
C PHE A 20 -19.96 -16.79 -19.29
N ASN A 21 -19.62 -18.00 -18.84
CA ASN A 21 -20.63 -18.98 -18.41
C ASN A 21 -20.99 -18.88 -16.92
N ASN A 22 -19.98 -18.77 -16.06
CA ASN A 22 -20.09 -18.58 -14.63
C ASN A 22 -18.81 -17.94 -14.08
N GLN A 23 -18.79 -16.61 -14.04
CA GLN A 23 -17.63 -15.80 -13.69
C GLN A 23 -17.05 -16.15 -12.31
N VAL A 24 -17.87 -16.56 -11.34
CA VAL A 24 -17.36 -16.94 -10.01
C VAL A 24 -16.44 -18.16 -10.12
N HIS A 25 -16.90 -19.23 -10.78
CA HIS A 25 -16.13 -20.46 -10.92
C HIS A 25 -15.07 -20.42 -12.03
N THR A 26 -15.15 -19.45 -12.97
CA THR A 26 -14.21 -19.35 -14.09
C THR A 26 -13.21 -18.20 -13.96
N ILE A 27 -13.44 -17.23 -13.07
CA ILE A 27 -12.52 -16.11 -12.80
C ILE A 27 -12.03 -16.17 -11.35
N TYR A 28 -12.93 -16.06 -10.35
CA TYR A 28 -12.52 -15.91 -8.95
C TYR A 28 -11.78 -17.15 -8.42
N GLU A 29 -12.42 -18.32 -8.46
CA GLU A 29 -11.83 -19.56 -7.90
C GLU A 29 -10.49 -19.91 -8.56
N PRO A 30 -10.38 -19.94 -9.90
CA PRO A 30 -9.10 -20.26 -10.54
C PRO A 30 -7.98 -19.27 -10.20
N LEU A 31 -8.28 -17.97 -10.12
CA LEU A 31 -7.29 -16.97 -9.74
C LEU A 31 -6.83 -17.16 -8.29
N VAL A 32 -7.74 -17.48 -7.37
CA VAL A 32 -7.40 -17.71 -5.96
C VAL A 32 -6.61 -19.01 -5.78
N ASP A 33 -6.99 -20.08 -6.48
CA ASP A 33 -6.34 -21.39 -6.40
C ASP A 33 -4.89 -21.33 -6.95
N GLU A 34 -4.70 -20.71 -8.11
CA GLU A 34 -3.38 -20.61 -8.76
C GLU A 34 -2.47 -19.54 -8.11
N MET A 35 -3.01 -18.59 -7.34
CA MET A 35 -2.22 -17.55 -6.68
C MET A 35 -1.13 -18.11 -5.76
N ASN A 36 -1.42 -19.20 -5.03
CA ASN A 36 -0.43 -19.84 -4.16
C ASN A 36 0.71 -20.48 -4.97
N ASN A 37 0.39 -21.07 -6.12
CA ASN A 37 1.39 -21.61 -7.03
C ASN A 37 2.25 -20.48 -7.62
N GLY A 38 1.63 -19.37 -8.04
CA GLY A 38 2.34 -18.18 -8.50
C GLY A 38 3.29 -17.61 -7.45
N LEU A 39 2.84 -17.51 -6.19
CA LEU A 39 3.67 -17.09 -5.06
C LEU A 39 4.90 -17.99 -4.88
N LYS A 40 4.71 -19.31 -4.92
CA LYS A 40 5.81 -20.27 -4.78
C LYS A 40 6.82 -20.16 -5.92
N LYS A 41 6.36 -20.05 -7.17
CA LYS A 41 7.24 -19.84 -8.34
C LYS A 41 8.04 -18.55 -8.24
N VAL A 42 7.41 -17.45 -7.80
CA VAL A 42 8.08 -16.17 -7.57
C VAL A 42 9.13 -16.29 -6.46
N TYR A 43 8.81 -16.98 -5.37
CA TYR A 43 9.77 -17.24 -4.28
C TYR A 43 10.97 -18.04 -4.77
N GLU A 44 10.75 -19.16 -5.45
CA GLU A 44 11.83 -19.99 -6.01
C GLU A 44 12.71 -19.17 -6.97
N LYS A 45 12.09 -18.46 -7.93
CA LYS A 45 12.80 -17.72 -8.97
C LYS A 45 13.62 -16.54 -8.46
N TYR A 46 13.13 -15.79 -7.48
CA TYR A 46 13.72 -14.50 -7.10
C TYR A 46 14.34 -14.49 -5.70
N VAL A 47 13.97 -15.42 -4.83
CA VAL A 47 14.53 -15.53 -3.48
C VAL A 47 15.52 -16.68 -3.38
N ILE A 48 15.18 -17.88 -3.88
CA ILE A 48 16.03 -19.06 -3.76
C ILE A 48 17.14 -19.08 -4.82
N ASN A 49 16.76 -19.05 -6.09
CA ASN A 49 17.68 -19.25 -7.21
C ASN A 49 18.77 -18.16 -7.24
N GLY A 50 20.03 -18.55 -7.12
CA GLY A 50 21.18 -17.66 -7.09
C GLY A 50 21.48 -17.04 -5.72
N ASN A 51 20.79 -17.45 -4.65
CA ASN A 51 21.06 -17.04 -3.26
C ASN A 51 21.23 -18.23 -2.31
N GLU A 52 21.35 -19.46 -2.81
CA GLU A 52 21.34 -20.69 -2.03
C GLU A 52 22.41 -20.68 -0.93
N GLU A 53 23.64 -20.30 -1.26
CA GLU A 53 24.75 -20.20 -0.29
C GLU A 53 24.48 -19.16 0.81
N LYS A 54 23.88 -18.02 0.45
CA LYS A 54 23.53 -16.95 1.39
C LYS A 54 22.42 -17.41 2.34
N ILE A 55 21.45 -18.17 1.84
CA ILE A 55 20.36 -18.73 2.62
C ILE A 55 20.91 -19.78 3.61
N GLN A 56 21.77 -20.68 3.15
CA GLN A 56 22.45 -21.65 4.02
C GLN A 56 23.30 -20.98 5.10
N LEU A 57 23.95 -19.85 4.79
CA LEU A 57 24.67 -19.06 5.78
C LEU A 57 23.75 -18.51 6.87
N ILE A 58 22.55 -18.02 6.51
CA ILE A 58 21.54 -17.58 7.48
C ILE A 58 21.18 -18.72 8.43
N GLU A 59 20.89 -19.92 7.91
CA GLU A 59 20.52 -21.09 8.70
C GLU A 59 21.64 -21.50 9.67
N LYS A 60 22.87 -21.57 9.17
CA LYS A 60 24.07 -21.84 9.99
C LYS A 60 24.26 -20.79 11.09
N ASN A 61 24.05 -19.52 10.79
CA ASN A 61 24.13 -18.44 11.77
C ASN A 61 23.03 -18.56 12.83
N ILE A 62 21.81 -18.95 12.45
CA ILE A 62 20.71 -19.22 13.39
C ILE A 62 21.09 -20.36 14.35
N GLU A 63 21.67 -21.44 13.84
CA GLU A 63 22.16 -22.55 14.67
C GLU A 63 23.22 -22.08 15.67
N LYS A 64 24.23 -21.32 15.21
CA LYS A 64 25.26 -20.74 16.10
C LYS A 64 24.65 -19.83 17.17
N ILE A 65 23.68 -19.00 16.82
CA ILE A 65 22.98 -18.14 17.78
C ILE A 65 22.28 -18.97 18.85
N ASN A 66 21.60 -20.05 18.46
CA ASN A 66 20.93 -20.96 19.39
C ASN A 66 21.94 -21.68 20.31
N ASN A 67 23.09 -22.08 19.78
CA ASN A 67 24.18 -22.65 20.58
C ASN A 67 24.71 -21.65 21.63
N LEU A 68 24.96 -20.39 21.25
CA LEU A 68 25.38 -19.34 22.18
C LEU A 68 24.33 -19.07 23.27
N LYS A 69 23.04 -19.06 22.92
CA LYS A 69 21.93 -18.95 23.91
C LYS A 69 21.97 -20.10 24.92
N ASN A 70 22.19 -21.32 24.43
CA ASN A 70 22.29 -22.52 25.26
C ASN A 70 23.52 -22.49 26.18
N GLU A 71 24.67 -22.01 25.69
CA GLU A 71 25.88 -21.81 26.50
C GLU A 71 25.64 -20.81 27.65
N ILE A 72 25.03 -19.66 27.37
CA ILE A 72 24.66 -18.67 28.39
C ILE A 72 23.73 -19.30 29.44
N ALA A 73 22.72 -20.06 29.02
CA ALA A 73 21.79 -20.70 29.92
C ALA A 73 22.47 -21.75 30.82
N LYS A 74 23.31 -22.62 30.24
CA LYS A 74 24.08 -23.63 30.97
C LYS A 74 25.04 -22.98 31.97
N GLU A 75 25.79 -21.97 31.55
CA GLU A 75 26.76 -21.30 32.42
C GLU A 75 26.07 -20.56 33.58
N LYS A 76 24.89 -19.96 33.33
CA LYS A 76 24.06 -19.33 34.36
C LYS A 76 23.61 -20.32 35.44
N ILE A 77 23.23 -21.52 35.02
CA ILE A 77 22.82 -22.62 35.91
C ILE A 77 24.03 -23.13 36.68
N ASN A 78 25.13 -23.46 36.00
CA ASN A 78 26.37 -23.99 36.60
C ASN A 78 26.91 -23.04 37.68
N LYS A 79 26.97 -21.73 37.38
CA LYS A 79 27.43 -20.73 38.35
C LYS A 79 26.38 -20.36 39.40
N GLY A 80 25.15 -20.86 39.30
CA GLY A 80 24.06 -20.58 40.24
C GLY A 80 23.77 -19.08 40.38
N ILE A 81 23.85 -18.33 39.28
CA ILE A 81 23.84 -16.85 39.27
C ILE A 81 22.57 -16.28 39.90
N THR A 82 21.40 -16.89 39.63
CA THR A 82 20.12 -16.46 40.20
C THR A 82 20.14 -16.55 41.72
N LYS A 83 20.59 -17.69 42.27
CA LYS A 83 20.69 -17.90 43.73
C LYS A 83 21.66 -16.89 44.37
N LYS A 84 22.79 -16.61 43.70
CA LYS A 84 23.79 -15.65 44.19
C LYS A 84 23.30 -14.19 44.15
N ARG A 85 22.51 -13.79 43.14
CA ARG A 85 21.87 -12.46 43.09
C ARG A 85 20.87 -12.26 44.24
N VAL A 86 20.03 -13.27 44.47
CA VAL A 86 19.06 -13.27 45.58
C VAL A 86 19.78 -13.23 46.93
N ALA A 87 20.80 -14.07 47.12
CA ALA A 87 21.62 -14.07 48.34
C ALA A 87 22.29 -12.71 48.58
N ASN A 88 22.79 -12.03 47.55
CA ASN A 88 23.36 -10.68 47.69
C ASN A 88 22.32 -9.64 48.12
N GLY A 89 21.07 -9.72 47.66
CA GLY A 89 19.98 -8.86 48.13
C GLY A 89 19.70 -9.06 49.62
N PHE A 90 19.64 -10.31 50.07
CA PHE A 90 19.51 -10.63 51.50
C PHE A 90 20.72 -10.19 52.32
N ILE A 91 21.94 -10.41 51.83
CA ILE A 91 23.16 -9.98 52.53
C ILE A 91 23.17 -8.47 52.74
N ILE A 92 22.82 -7.67 51.72
CA ILE A 92 22.71 -6.21 51.87
C ILE A 92 21.68 -5.86 52.93
N PHE A 93 20.48 -6.46 52.86
CA PHE A 93 19.41 -6.23 53.84
C PHE A 93 19.84 -6.54 55.29
N PHE A 94 20.48 -7.70 55.52
CA PHE A 94 20.95 -8.11 56.85
C PHE A 94 22.19 -7.35 57.34
N CYS A 95 23.07 -6.87 56.45
CA CYS A 95 24.20 -6.02 56.80
C CYS A 95 23.77 -4.66 57.38
N PHE A 96 22.61 -4.13 56.96
CA PHE A 96 22.08 -2.86 57.45
C PHE A 96 21.18 -2.99 58.69
N LEU A 97 20.56 -4.16 58.94
CA LEU A 97 19.53 -4.32 59.97
C LEU A 97 19.96 -5.06 61.25
N ILE A 98 20.89 -6.04 61.21
CA ILE A 98 21.02 -6.99 62.34
C ILE A 98 22.47 -7.21 62.86
N ILE A 99 23.47 -7.46 62.00
CA ILE A 99 24.74 -8.09 62.45
C ILE A 99 26.02 -7.30 62.07
N GLY A 100 25.90 -6.14 61.40
CA GLY A 100 27.06 -5.39 60.92
C GLY A 100 27.79 -6.07 59.75
N LEU A 101 28.98 -5.57 59.40
CA LEU A 101 29.73 -5.83 58.14
C LEU A 101 30.18 -7.29 57.89
N PHE A 102 29.85 -8.25 58.77
CA PHE A 102 30.35 -9.64 58.74
C PHE A 102 30.08 -10.38 57.42
N PHE A 103 28.91 -10.16 56.79
CA PHE A 103 28.53 -10.86 55.56
C PHE A 103 29.15 -10.27 54.27
N LEU A 104 29.92 -9.17 54.36
CA LEU A 104 30.54 -8.54 53.19
C LEU A 104 31.51 -9.46 52.43
N GLY A 105 32.19 -10.38 53.12
CA GLY A 105 33.10 -11.34 52.48
C GLY A 105 32.36 -12.26 51.49
N PHE A 106 31.15 -12.71 51.83
CA PHE A 106 30.30 -13.51 50.97
C PHE A 106 29.71 -12.68 49.82
N TYR A 107 29.31 -11.43 50.10
CA TYR A 107 28.87 -10.49 49.08
C TYR A 107 29.95 -10.26 48.02
N SER A 108 31.20 -10.01 48.43
CA SER A 108 32.33 -9.80 47.52
C SER A 108 32.59 -11.01 46.63
N LYS A 109 32.60 -12.24 47.19
CA LYS A 109 32.75 -13.49 46.43
C LYS A 109 31.63 -13.68 45.41
N ASN A 110 30.38 -13.50 45.81
CA ASN A 110 29.23 -13.60 44.92
C ASN A 110 29.25 -12.53 43.83
N LYS A 111 29.60 -11.28 44.17
CA LYS A 111 29.72 -10.17 43.24
C LYS A 111 30.77 -10.43 42.17
N LYS A 112 31.93 -11.03 42.53
CA LYS A 112 32.96 -11.43 41.57
C LYS A 112 32.43 -12.44 40.55
N ILE A 113 31.80 -13.53 41.01
CA ILE A 113 31.22 -14.57 40.14
C ILE A 113 30.12 -14.00 39.22
N ILE A 114 29.27 -13.12 39.76
CA ILE A 114 28.24 -12.43 38.97
C ILE A 114 28.87 -11.53 37.90
N LYS A 115 29.94 -10.79 38.24
CA LYS A 115 30.65 -9.92 37.28
C LYS A 115 31.28 -10.74 36.15
N GLU A 116 31.94 -11.85 36.48
CA GLU A 116 32.51 -12.77 35.47
C GLU A 116 31.44 -13.34 34.55
N PHE A 117 30.28 -13.73 35.08
CA PHE A 117 29.16 -14.18 34.26
C PHE A 117 28.61 -13.05 33.36
N ILE A 118 28.52 -11.82 33.85
CA ILE A 118 28.06 -10.67 33.05
C ILE A 118 29.02 -10.42 31.87
N VAL A 119 30.33 -10.51 32.09
CA VAL A 119 31.33 -10.38 31.02
C VAL A 119 31.18 -11.51 30.00
N PHE A 120 31.08 -12.77 30.48
CA PHE A 120 30.81 -13.93 29.63
C PHE A 120 29.53 -13.75 28.79
N GLU A 121 28.43 -13.36 29.43
CA GLU A 121 27.14 -13.13 28.76
C GLU A 121 27.24 -12.01 27.71
N ALA A 122 27.93 -10.91 28.02
CA ALA A 122 28.13 -9.78 27.12
C ALA A 122 28.94 -10.18 25.88
N GLU A 123 30.03 -10.93 26.04
CA GLU A 123 30.85 -11.44 24.93
C GLU A 123 30.02 -12.31 23.96
N ARG A 124 29.20 -13.22 24.49
CA ARG A 124 28.35 -14.10 23.65
C ARG A 124 27.23 -13.32 22.97
N LYS A 125 26.62 -12.35 23.67
CA LYS A 125 25.63 -11.44 23.07
C LYS A 125 26.22 -10.61 21.95
N LEU A 126 27.47 -10.15 22.07
CA LEU A 126 28.16 -9.42 21.00
C LEU A 126 28.32 -10.30 19.75
N LEU A 127 28.74 -11.56 19.92
CA LEU A 127 28.82 -12.53 18.82
C LEU A 127 27.45 -12.81 18.19
N MET A 128 26.40 -12.99 19.02
CA MET A 128 25.03 -13.15 18.52
C MET A 128 24.61 -11.94 17.68
N ASN A 129 24.86 -10.71 18.15
CA ASN A 129 24.52 -9.50 17.42
C ASN A 129 25.26 -9.39 16.08
N LYS A 130 26.51 -9.86 16.01
CA LYS A 130 27.26 -9.93 14.74
C LYS A 130 26.56 -10.86 13.73
N TYR A 131 26.16 -12.05 14.16
CA TYR A 131 25.44 -13.00 13.28
C TYR A 131 24.05 -12.48 12.89
N ILE A 132 23.34 -11.81 13.79
CA ILE A 132 22.04 -11.18 13.50
C ILE A 132 22.20 -10.07 12.47
N ALA A 133 23.22 -9.22 12.61
CA ALA A 133 23.51 -8.15 11.64
C ALA A 133 23.86 -8.71 10.26
N GLU A 134 24.68 -9.78 10.19
CA GLU A 134 25.01 -10.46 8.95
C GLU A 134 23.76 -11.05 8.26
N ASN A 135 22.91 -11.76 9.01
CA ASN A 135 21.65 -12.29 8.50
C ASN A 135 20.73 -11.17 7.99
N SER A 136 20.66 -10.06 8.73
CA SER A 136 19.82 -8.91 8.36
C SER A 136 20.27 -8.27 7.06
N ASN A 137 21.57 -8.09 6.86
CA ASN A 137 22.12 -7.57 5.60
C ASN A 137 21.78 -8.47 4.41
N ILE A 138 21.87 -9.80 4.59
CA ILE A 138 21.49 -10.76 3.54
C ILE A 138 19.98 -10.67 3.24
N LEU A 139 19.13 -10.68 4.26
CA LEU A 139 17.68 -10.57 4.10
C LEU A 139 17.27 -9.28 3.38
N LEU A 140 17.85 -8.15 3.79
CA LEU A 140 17.63 -6.86 3.13
C LEU A 140 18.05 -6.91 1.66
N THR A 141 19.22 -7.49 1.35
CA THR A 141 19.72 -7.61 -0.02
C THR A 141 18.79 -8.42 -0.92
N ILE A 142 18.21 -9.50 -0.38
CA ILE A 142 17.31 -10.38 -1.14
C ILE A 142 15.92 -9.73 -1.31
N PHE A 143 15.27 -9.32 -0.21
CA PHE A 143 13.86 -8.93 -0.22
C PHE A 143 13.61 -7.48 -0.64
N ASN A 144 14.52 -6.55 -0.34
CA ASN A 144 14.37 -5.13 -0.72
C ASN A 144 14.82 -4.84 -2.15
N LYS A 145 15.30 -5.86 -2.88
CA LYS A 145 15.52 -5.76 -4.34
C LYS A 145 14.25 -5.30 -5.07
N PHE A 146 13.10 -5.76 -4.59
CA PHE A 146 11.78 -5.44 -5.12
C PHE A 146 10.92 -4.79 -4.04
N SER A 147 10.10 -3.81 -4.44
CA SER A 147 9.06 -3.26 -3.55
C SER A 147 7.94 -4.29 -3.39
N MET A 148 7.07 -4.12 -2.40
CA MET A 148 5.92 -5.03 -2.27
C MET A 148 4.95 -4.92 -3.44
N LEU A 149 4.84 -3.76 -4.08
CA LEU A 149 4.11 -3.63 -5.34
C LEU A 149 4.77 -4.46 -6.46
N ASP A 150 6.10 -4.46 -6.56
CA ASP A 150 6.81 -5.28 -7.56
C ASP A 150 6.63 -6.78 -7.31
N TRP A 151 6.68 -7.22 -6.04
CA TRP A 151 6.37 -8.60 -5.67
C TRP A 151 4.94 -8.98 -6.05
N LYS A 152 3.95 -8.11 -5.77
CA LYS A 152 2.55 -8.28 -6.20
C LYS A 152 2.45 -8.43 -7.72
N ASN A 153 3.14 -7.58 -8.48
CA ASN A 153 3.14 -7.61 -9.94
C ASN A 153 3.74 -8.91 -10.50
N LYS A 154 4.83 -9.41 -9.91
CA LYS A 154 5.44 -10.70 -10.31
C LYS A 154 4.50 -11.88 -10.10
N VAL A 155 3.71 -11.87 -9.02
CA VAL A 155 2.70 -12.91 -8.77
C VAL A 155 1.57 -12.80 -9.80
N LEU A 156 1.12 -11.58 -10.12
CA LEU A 156 0.12 -11.35 -11.17
C LEU A 156 0.62 -11.82 -12.55
N GLU A 157 1.90 -11.63 -12.87
CA GLU A 157 2.51 -12.11 -14.12
C GLU A 157 2.39 -13.64 -14.25
N GLU A 158 2.63 -14.40 -13.18
CA GLU A 158 2.44 -15.86 -13.15
C GLU A 158 0.97 -16.26 -13.37
N LEU A 159 0.01 -15.35 -13.10
CA LEU A 159 -1.42 -15.51 -13.35
C LEU A 159 -1.85 -14.94 -14.72
N GLN A 160 -0.90 -14.63 -15.61
CA GLN A 160 -1.14 -14.02 -16.93
C GLN A 160 -1.77 -12.63 -16.87
N ILE A 161 -1.59 -11.92 -15.76
CA ILE A 161 -2.01 -10.53 -15.57
C ILE A 161 -0.76 -9.66 -15.56
N THR A 162 -0.58 -8.83 -16.58
CA THR A 162 0.66 -8.06 -16.78
C THR A 162 0.44 -6.59 -16.50
N LYS A 163 1.30 -5.97 -15.70
CA LYS A 163 1.28 -4.50 -15.55
C LYS A 163 1.67 -3.87 -16.89
N VAL A 164 0.99 -2.80 -17.29
CA VAL A 164 1.25 -2.08 -18.54
C VAL A 164 1.18 -0.57 -18.32
N ASN A 165 1.88 0.19 -19.15
CA ASN A 165 1.85 1.65 -19.15
C ASN A 165 0.61 2.21 -19.89
N GLY A 166 0.53 3.53 -19.98
CA GLY A 166 -0.47 4.26 -20.74
C GLY A 166 -1.77 4.46 -19.96
N ILE A 167 -1.68 4.94 -18.71
CA ILE A 167 -2.86 5.29 -17.91
C ILE A 167 -3.64 6.42 -18.57
N ALA A 168 -4.89 6.12 -18.98
CA ALA A 168 -5.73 7.10 -19.67
C ALA A 168 -6.45 8.03 -18.68
N LYS A 169 -6.44 9.33 -18.97
CA LYS A 169 -7.12 10.35 -18.15
C LYS A 169 -8.62 10.05 -17.98
N ASN A 170 -9.28 9.65 -19.08
CA ASN A 170 -10.73 9.47 -19.12
C ASN A 170 -11.20 8.29 -18.23
N ASP A 171 -10.38 7.24 -18.15
CA ASP A 171 -10.66 6.07 -17.32
C ASP A 171 -10.60 6.41 -15.81
N LEU A 172 -9.93 7.50 -15.44
CA LEU A 172 -9.80 7.96 -14.05
C LEU A 172 -10.80 9.05 -13.66
N LEU A 173 -11.60 9.58 -14.59
CA LEU A 173 -12.51 10.71 -14.31
C LEU A 173 -13.57 10.36 -13.27
N ILE A 174 -14.00 9.09 -13.24
CA ILE A 174 -15.02 8.61 -12.30
C ILE A 174 -14.64 8.84 -10.82
N PHE A 175 -13.34 8.78 -10.51
CA PHE A 175 -12.83 9.06 -9.17
C PHE A 175 -12.82 10.55 -8.88
N LYS A 176 -12.33 11.36 -9.82
CA LYS A 176 -12.19 12.82 -9.66
C LYS A 176 -13.53 13.55 -9.56
N GLU A 177 -14.56 13.02 -10.20
CA GLU A 177 -15.91 13.58 -10.17
C GLU A 177 -16.67 13.22 -8.88
N ASN A 178 -16.08 12.40 -8.00
CA ASN A 178 -16.66 12.13 -6.68
C ASN A 178 -16.47 13.36 -5.78
N LYS A 179 -17.56 13.90 -5.23
CA LYS A 179 -17.58 15.14 -4.41
C LYS A 179 -16.55 15.15 -3.26
N ASN A 180 -16.24 13.97 -2.71
CA ASN A 180 -15.35 13.82 -1.57
C ASN A 180 -13.95 13.33 -1.96
N PHE A 181 -13.62 13.31 -3.25
CA PHE A 181 -12.30 12.84 -3.71
C PHE A 181 -11.18 13.77 -3.20
N PHE A 182 -10.26 13.22 -2.43
CA PHE A 182 -9.12 13.96 -1.89
C PHE A 182 -7.87 13.78 -2.74
N GLY A 183 -7.59 12.57 -3.24
CA GLY A 183 -6.43 12.34 -4.10
C GLY A 183 -6.18 10.87 -4.36
N PHE A 184 -5.35 10.59 -5.36
CA PHE A 184 -4.86 9.23 -5.61
C PHE A 184 -3.67 8.92 -4.68
N ASN A 185 -3.58 7.68 -4.23
CA ASN A 185 -2.40 7.14 -3.53
C ASN A 185 -1.59 6.22 -4.46
N SER A 186 -2.26 5.46 -5.34
CA SER A 186 -1.62 4.57 -6.31
C SER A 186 -2.60 4.22 -7.43
N ILE A 187 -2.10 4.12 -8.66
CA ILE A 187 -2.86 3.76 -9.85
C ILE A 187 -2.05 2.72 -10.61
N GLN A 188 -2.55 1.49 -10.74
CA GLN A 188 -1.87 0.44 -11.49
C GLN A 188 -2.76 0.00 -12.64
N LYS A 189 -2.25 0.03 -13.87
CA LYS A 189 -2.97 -0.49 -15.04
C LYS A 189 -2.43 -1.88 -15.36
N TYR A 190 -3.34 -2.82 -15.51
CA TYR A 190 -3.03 -4.20 -15.85
C TYR A 190 -3.76 -4.61 -17.11
N ARG A 191 -3.09 -5.44 -17.89
CA ARG A 191 -3.68 -6.19 -19.00
C ARG A 191 -4.12 -7.55 -18.49
N ILE A 192 -5.37 -7.90 -18.79
CA ILE A 192 -6.02 -9.17 -18.48
C ILE A 192 -6.87 -9.54 -19.69
N ARG A 193 -6.84 -10.81 -20.14
CA ARG A 193 -7.70 -11.30 -21.23
C ARG A 193 -7.80 -10.34 -22.44
N ASP A 194 -6.68 -9.83 -22.93
CA ASP A 194 -6.61 -8.87 -24.05
C ASP A 194 -7.33 -7.53 -23.86
N SER A 195 -7.80 -7.23 -22.65
CA SER A 195 -8.38 -5.96 -22.21
C SER A 195 -7.58 -5.39 -21.03
N TYR A 196 -8.03 -4.28 -20.46
CA TYR A 196 -7.36 -3.63 -19.34
C TYR A 196 -8.28 -3.53 -18.12
N TYR A 197 -7.67 -3.46 -16.94
CA TYR A 197 -8.30 -2.91 -15.75
C TYR A 197 -7.31 -2.04 -15.00
N TYR A 198 -7.83 -1.12 -14.21
CA TYR A 198 -7.08 -0.29 -13.29
C TYR A 198 -7.34 -0.77 -11.87
N ASP A 199 -6.31 -0.88 -11.05
CA ASP A 199 -6.35 -1.06 -9.60
C ASP A 199 -5.95 0.26 -8.96
N VAL A 200 -6.90 0.93 -8.31
CA VAL A 200 -6.79 2.32 -7.87
C VAL A 200 -6.97 2.39 -6.36
N LEU A 201 -5.96 2.91 -5.68
CA LEU A 201 -6.03 3.28 -4.27
C LEU A 201 -6.15 4.81 -4.18
N TYR A 202 -7.18 5.29 -3.50
CA TYR A 202 -7.47 6.72 -3.38
C TYR A 202 -8.07 7.08 -2.02
N THR A 203 -7.94 8.35 -1.65
CA THR A 203 -8.46 8.89 -0.39
C THR A 203 -9.71 9.72 -0.67
N LYS A 204 -10.72 9.57 0.19
CA LYS A 204 -11.86 10.48 0.30
C LYS A 204 -11.75 11.32 1.57
N GLU A 205 -12.16 12.58 1.48
CA GLU A 205 -12.28 13.48 2.62
C GLU A 205 -13.75 13.64 3.03
N TYR A 206 -14.00 13.62 4.33
CA TYR A 206 -15.27 14.08 4.89
C TYR A 206 -15.03 14.87 6.17
N TRP A 207 -15.97 15.76 6.48
CA TRP A 207 -15.90 16.61 7.66
C TRP A 207 -16.89 16.12 8.71
N LYS A 208 -16.43 15.95 9.95
CA LYS A 208 -17.27 15.64 11.12
C LYS A 208 -17.00 16.64 12.22
N THR A 209 -18.03 17.01 12.96
CA THR A 209 -17.89 17.80 14.18
C THR A 209 -17.38 16.90 15.30
N VAL A 210 -16.18 17.19 15.81
CA VAL A 210 -15.60 16.49 16.96
C VAL A 210 -15.90 17.30 18.21
N THR A 211 -16.49 16.65 19.20
CA THR A 211 -16.76 17.26 20.51
C THR A 211 -15.62 16.93 21.46
N THR A 212 -14.98 17.96 21.98
CA THR A 212 -14.00 17.87 23.08
C THR A 212 -14.62 18.40 24.36
N SER A 213 -14.12 17.96 25.51
CA SER A 213 -14.63 18.43 26.81
C SER A 213 -13.51 18.63 27.82
N ALA A 214 -13.76 19.51 28.77
CA ALA A 214 -12.95 19.71 29.95
C ALA A 214 -13.85 19.89 31.17
N THR A 215 -13.31 19.58 32.35
CA THR A 215 -14.04 19.67 33.61
C THR A 215 -13.49 20.80 34.48
N GLY A 216 -14.38 21.41 35.25
CA GLY A 216 -14.07 22.32 36.35
C GLY A 216 -14.88 21.93 37.58
N THR A 217 -14.49 22.41 38.75
CA THR A 217 -15.19 22.14 40.01
C THR A 217 -15.77 23.43 40.55
N ILE A 218 -17.05 23.42 40.90
CA ILE A 218 -17.71 24.50 41.65
C ILE A 218 -18.03 24.01 43.06
N VAL A 219 -18.00 24.92 44.03
CA VAL A 219 -18.44 24.66 45.39
C VAL A 219 -19.84 25.23 45.54
N ILE A 220 -20.82 24.39 45.89
CA ILE A 220 -22.18 24.80 46.21
C ILE A 220 -22.40 24.61 47.70
N THR A 221 -22.82 25.67 48.38
CA THR A 221 -23.18 25.59 49.80
C THR A 221 -24.60 25.01 49.91
N SER A 222 -24.71 23.77 50.39
CA SER A 222 -25.99 23.13 50.72
C SER A 222 -26.32 23.31 52.21
N LYS A 223 -27.47 22.80 52.65
CA LYS A 223 -27.85 22.80 54.08
C LYS A 223 -26.90 21.97 54.95
N ASP A 224 -26.16 21.03 54.36
CA ASP A 224 -25.26 20.10 55.06
C ASP A 224 -23.77 20.51 54.95
N GLY A 225 -23.46 21.60 54.23
CA GLY A 225 -22.10 22.13 54.07
C GLY A 225 -21.71 22.42 52.61
N PRO A 226 -20.44 22.82 52.35
CA PRO A 226 -19.94 23.03 50.99
C PRO A 226 -19.76 21.68 50.26
N GLU A 227 -20.51 21.49 49.18
CA GLU A 227 -20.41 20.34 48.29
C GLU A 227 -19.66 20.72 47.01
N GLN A 228 -18.70 19.89 46.59
CA GLN A 228 -18.02 20.06 45.30
C GLN A 228 -18.81 19.38 44.20
N GLN A 229 -19.19 20.13 43.16
CA GLN A 229 -19.82 19.60 41.96
C GLN A 229 -18.89 19.75 40.75
N VAL A 230 -18.75 18.67 39.98
CA VAL A 230 -18.03 18.68 38.70
C VAL A 230 -18.93 19.24 37.61
N VAL A 231 -18.44 20.26 36.91
CA VAL A 231 -19.07 20.86 35.75
C VAL A 231 -18.27 20.49 34.51
N VAL A 232 -18.97 20.09 33.44
CA VAL A 232 -18.36 19.75 32.15
C VAL A 232 -18.65 20.87 31.15
N ALA A 233 -17.62 21.38 30.49
CA ALA A 233 -17.74 22.25 29.33
C ALA A 233 -17.40 21.47 28.05
N TYR A 234 -18.04 21.83 26.94
CA TYR A 234 -17.87 21.18 25.65
C TYR A 234 -17.49 22.20 24.58
N HIS A 235 -16.63 21.78 23.65
CA HIS A 235 -16.29 22.51 22.43
C HIS A 235 -16.55 21.61 21.22
N HIS A 236 -17.05 22.19 20.13
CA HIS A 236 -17.41 21.47 18.90
C HIS A 236 -16.58 22.00 17.72
N GLU A 237 -15.60 21.24 17.24
CA GLU A 237 -14.72 21.66 16.14
C GLU A 237 -14.97 20.80 14.87
N PRO A 238 -15.24 21.41 13.71
CA PRO A 238 -15.24 20.72 12.43
C PRO A 238 -13.84 20.16 12.12
N THR A 239 -13.74 18.85 11.95
CA THR A 239 -12.48 18.13 11.75
C THR A 239 -12.52 17.33 10.45
N PRO A 240 -11.48 17.42 9.59
CA PRO A 240 -11.38 16.59 8.39
C PRO A 240 -10.95 15.17 8.76
N PHE A 241 -11.60 14.19 8.14
CA PHE A 241 -11.28 12.78 8.23
C PHE A 241 -10.99 12.23 6.83
N MET A 242 -9.98 11.39 6.77
CA MET A 242 -9.52 10.75 5.54
C MET A 242 -9.89 9.29 5.57
N GLU A 243 -10.49 8.82 4.50
CA GLU A 243 -10.83 7.41 4.34
C GLU A 243 -10.31 6.90 3.01
N ARG A 244 -9.47 5.87 3.11
CA ARG A 244 -8.92 5.20 1.94
C ARG A 244 -9.94 4.21 1.38
N LYS A 245 -10.07 4.25 0.07
CA LYS A 245 -10.87 3.34 -0.72
C LYS A 245 -9.95 2.69 -1.75
N GLN A 246 -10.21 1.42 -2.02
CA GLN A 246 -9.62 0.74 -3.15
C GLN A 246 -10.74 0.40 -4.12
N ALA A 247 -10.44 0.51 -5.41
CA ALA A 247 -11.39 0.22 -6.45
C ALA A 247 -10.69 -0.31 -7.68
N ILE A 248 -11.37 -1.18 -8.40
CA ILE A 248 -11.04 -1.41 -9.80
C ILE A 248 -11.86 -0.55 -10.72
N SER A 249 -11.28 -0.21 -11.87
CA SER A 249 -12.00 0.33 -13.01
C SER A 249 -11.73 -0.51 -14.25
N VAL A 250 -12.80 -0.93 -14.92
CA VAL A 250 -12.73 -1.72 -16.15
C VAL A 250 -13.33 -0.88 -17.28
N PRO A 251 -12.50 -0.40 -18.22
CA PRO A 251 -13.00 0.32 -19.39
C PRO A 251 -13.75 -0.63 -20.33
N THR A 252 -14.81 -0.11 -20.95
CA THR A 252 -15.73 -0.85 -21.83
C THR A 252 -16.41 0.09 -22.83
N ASN A 253 -16.57 -0.35 -24.07
CA ASN A 253 -17.41 0.33 -25.07
C ASN A 253 -18.87 -0.13 -25.02
N TYR A 254 -19.23 -1.07 -24.13
CA TYR A 254 -20.60 -1.55 -24.00
C TYR A 254 -21.49 -0.51 -23.33
N LYS A 255 -22.46 0.01 -24.09
CA LYS A 255 -23.45 1.01 -23.65
C LYS A 255 -22.79 2.24 -23.01
N PRO A 256 -21.96 3.02 -23.71
CA PRO A 256 -21.13 4.07 -23.11
C PRO A 256 -21.94 5.14 -22.38
N ASP A 257 -23.15 5.46 -22.84
CA ASP A 257 -24.01 6.50 -22.26
C ASP A 257 -24.80 6.06 -21.01
N LEU A 258 -24.83 4.76 -20.73
CA LEU A 258 -25.49 4.23 -19.53
C LEU A 258 -24.65 4.53 -18.30
N THR A 259 -25.27 5.19 -17.32
CA THR A 259 -24.74 5.39 -15.97
C THR A 259 -25.68 4.78 -14.95
N PHE A 260 -25.15 4.00 -14.01
CA PHE A 260 -25.91 3.48 -12.88
C PHE A 260 -25.02 3.29 -11.66
N ASN A 261 -25.59 3.44 -10.47
CA ASN A 261 -24.88 3.23 -9.20
C ASN A 261 -25.73 2.36 -8.27
N LYS A 262 -25.08 1.46 -7.53
CA LYS A 262 -25.75 0.67 -6.50
C LYS A 262 -26.26 1.58 -5.38
N ILE A 263 -27.50 1.38 -4.97
CA ILE A 263 -28.14 1.99 -3.79
C ILE A 263 -27.95 1.04 -2.60
N GLU A 264 -27.68 1.58 -1.41
CA GLU A 264 -27.45 0.77 -0.20
C GLU A 264 -28.68 -0.05 0.22
N LYS A 265 -29.89 0.50 0.01
CA LYS A 265 -31.14 -0.15 0.40
C LYS A 265 -31.67 -1.07 -0.70
N ASN A 266 -31.54 -2.38 -0.47
CA ASN A 266 -32.21 -3.43 -1.25
C ASN A 266 -33.73 -3.45 -0.98
N LEU A 267 -34.49 -4.15 -1.82
CA LEU A 267 -35.94 -4.25 -1.69
C LEU A 267 -36.34 -5.61 -1.11
N SER A 268 -37.16 -5.58 -0.07
CA SER A 268 -37.95 -6.77 0.31
C SER A 268 -39.00 -7.07 -0.77
N LYS A 269 -39.47 -8.33 -0.84
CA LYS A 269 -40.56 -8.71 -1.76
C LYS A 269 -41.80 -7.80 -1.63
N LYS A 270 -42.16 -7.45 -0.40
CA LYS A 270 -43.28 -6.53 -0.11
C LYS A 270 -43.05 -5.12 -0.67
N GLU A 271 -41.84 -4.59 -0.57
CA GLU A 271 -41.48 -3.28 -1.14
C GLU A 271 -41.45 -3.31 -2.67
N TYR A 272 -40.91 -4.38 -3.26
CA TYR A 272 -40.91 -4.63 -4.71
C TYR A 272 -42.34 -4.64 -5.26
N ASP A 273 -43.23 -5.47 -4.69
CA ASP A 273 -44.62 -5.60 -5.14
C ASP A 273 -45.37 -4.27 -5.00
N LYS A 274 -45.08 -3.49 -3.96
CA LYS A 274 -45.68 -2.16 -3.75
C LYS A 274 -45.25 -1.16 -4.83
N LYS A 275 -43.98 -1.19 -5.25
CA LYS A 275 -43.45 -0.31 -6.30
C LYS A 275 -44.02 -0.67 -7.67
N ILE A 276 -44.08 -1.96 -8.01
CA ILE A 276 -44.73 -2.44 -9.25
C ILE A 276 -46.20 -1.99 -9.30
N LYS A 277 -46.97 -2.17 -8.23
CA LYS A 277 -48.38 -1.74 -8.15
C LYS A 277 -48.57 -0.22 -8.33
N LYS A 278 -47.55 0.59 -8.02
CA LYS A 278 -47.55 2.03 -8.22
C LYS A 278 -47.15 2.45 -9.64
N GLY A 279 -46.78 1.50 -10.51
CA GLY A 279 -46.27 1.77 -11.85
C GLY A 279 -44.81 2.21 -11.89
N GLU A 280 -44.05 2.04 -10.79
CA GLU A 280 -42.60 2.26 -10.83
C GLU A 280 -41.92 1.16 -11.66
N PHE A 281 -40.95 1.54 -12.49
CA PHE A 281 -40.20 0.57 -13.27
C PHE A 281 -39.20 -0.19 -12.40
N LEU A 282 -39.23 -1.52 -12.50
CA LEU A 282 -38.25 -2.45 -11.94
C LEU A 282 -38.01 -3.58 -12.96
N LEU A 283 -36.84 -4.20 -12.92
CA LEU A 283 -36.52 -5.41 -13.67
C LEU A 283 -37.37 -6.59 -13.15
N GLU A 284 -37.65 -7.56 -14.02
CA GLU A 284 -38.60 -8.64 -13.76
C GLU A 284 -38.18 -9.60 -12.64
N ASN A 285 -36.88 -9.80 -12.40
CA ASN A 285 -36.41 -10.72 -11.38
C ASN A 285 -36.39 -10.05 -9.99
N TYR A 286 -37.40 -10.32 -9.17
CA TYR A 286 -37.47 -9.75 -7.82
C TYR A 286 -36.29 -10.14 -6.92
N GLU A 287 -35.72 -11.34 -7.09
CA GLU A 287 -34.60 -11.83 -6.27
C GLU A 287 -33.35 -10.97 -6.49
N PHE A 288 -33.17 -10.45 -7.71
CA PHE A 288 -32.10 -9.50 -7.99
C PHE A 288 -32.16 -8.29 -7.05
N TYR A 289 -33.36 -7.74 -6.81
CA TYR A 289 -33.57 -6.61 -5.90
C TYR A 289 -33.37 -6.91 -4.42
N GLN A 290 -33.37 -8.18 -4.03
CA GLN A 290 -33.02 -8.59 -2.66
C GLN A 290 -31.50 -8.48 -2.42
N HIS A 291 -30.70 -8.58 -3.48
CA HIS A 291 -29.23 -8.54 -3.44
C HIS A 291 -28.66 -7.19 -3.91
N TYR A 292 -29.27 -6.56 -4.91
CA TYR A 292 -28.81 -5.33 -5.53
C TYR A 292 -29.96 -4.40 -5.92
N ASN A 293 -29.79 -3.12 -5.66
CA ASN A 293 -30.69 -2.08 -6.16
C ASN A 293 -29.87 -0.96 -6.79
N PHE A 294 -30.41 -0.28 -7.80
CA PHE A 294 -29.66 0.70 -8.60
C PHE A 294 -30.47 1.94 -8.92
N GLU A 295 -29.79 3.08 -8.92
CA GLU A 295 -30.21 4.28 -9.63
C GLU A 295 -29.55 4.29 -11.02
N TYR A 296 -30.23 4.81 -12.04
CA TYR A 296 -29.75 4.83 -13.42
C TYR A 296 -30.33 6.01 -14.21
N ASN A 297 -29.65 6.40 -15.29
CA ASN A 297 -30.06 7.53 -16.15
C ASN A 297 -30.93 7.13 -17.35
N ASP A 298 -30.81 5.90 -17.86
CA ASP A 298 -31.50 5.43 -19.06
C ASP A 298 -32.14 4.06 -18.81
N LYS A 299 -33.48 4.02 -18.82
CA LYS A 299 -34.28 2.81 -18.60
C LYS A 299 -34.03 1.73 -19.65
N ILE A 300 -33.96 2.08 -20.94
CA ILE A 300 -33.84 1.09 -22.02
C ILE A 300 -32.43 0.48 -21.98
N ALA A 301 -31.40 1.33 -21.88
CA ALA A 301 -30.04 0.84 -21.77
C ALA A 301 -29.81 0.02 -20.48
N PHE A 302 -30.50 0.36 -19.38
CA PHE A 302 -30.43 -0.41 -18.13
C PHE A 302 -31.05 -1.81 -18.27
N ILE A 303 -32.19 -1.96 -18.95
CA ILE A 303 -32.78 -3.27 -19.29
C ILE A 303 -31.81 -4.10 -20.13
N ASP A 304 -31.22 -3.48 -21.16
CA ASP A 304 -30.27 -4.16 -22.04
C ASP A 304 -28.98 -4.57 -21.34
N TYR A 305 -28.57 -3.82 -20.32
CA TYR A 305 -27.42 -4.16 -19.50
C TYR A 305 -27.74 -5.33 -18.58
N PHE A 306 -28.81 -5.22 -17.80
CA PHE A 306 -29.24 -6.25 -16.85
C PHE A 306 -30.24 -7.21 -17.47
N LYS A 307 -29.84 -7.93 -18.53
CA LYS A 307 -30.62 -9.06 -19.06
C LYS A 307 -30.77 -10.15 -17.99
N VAL A 308 -31.76 -11.03 -18.14
CA VAL A 308 -32.07 -12.12 -17.18
C VAL A 308 -30.81 -12.87 -16.75
N LYS A 309 -29.98 -13.31 -17.70
CA LYS A 309 -28.72 -14.00 -17.40
C LYS A 309 -27.74 -13.17 -16.57
N THR A 310 -27.64 -11.87 -16.82
CA THR A 310 -26.81 -10.96 -16.02
C THR A 310 -27.37 -10.83 -14.60
N GLN A 311 -28.69 -10.68 -14.45
CA GLN A 311 -29.34 -10.63 -13.13
C GLN A 311 -29.06 -11.93 -12.34
N GLU A 312 -29.17 -13.09 -12.97
CA GLU A 312 -28.84 -14.40 -12.37
C GLU A 312 -27.37 -14.48 -11.93
N ASN A 313 -26.42 -14.03 -12.78
CA ASN A 313 -25.00 -14.03 -12.44
C ASN A 313 -24.73 -13.17 -11.19
N PHE A 314 -25.39 -12.01 -11.05
CA PHE A 314 -25.29 -11.16 -9.87
C PHE A 314 -25.84 -11.83 -8.60
N ILE A 315 -26.99 -12.50 -8.70
CA ILE A 315 -27.59 -13.26 -7.60
C ILE A 315 -26.64 -14.37 -7.16
N GLN A 316 -26.12 -15.16 -8.10
CA GLN A 316 -25.18 -16.25 -7.83
C GLN A 316 -23.89 -15.74 -7.17
N TYR A 317 -23.33 -14.65 -7.68
CA TYR A 317 -22.17 -14.00 -7.08
C TYR A 317 -22.47 -13.57 -5.63
N SER A 318 -23.61 -12.92 -5.39
CA SER A 318 -23.97 -12.50 -4.04
C SER A 318 -24.16 -13.68 -3.09
N LYS A 319 -24.79 -14.77 -3.54
CA LYS A 319 -24.98 -15.99 -2.74
C LYS A 319 -23.65 -16.66 -2.42
N TYR A 320 -22.74 -16.76 -3.39
CA TYR A 320 -21.41 -17.33 -3.19
C TYR A 320 -20.62 -16.61 -2.10
N PHE A 321 -20.74 -15.28 -2.03
CA PHE A 321 -20.11 -14.45 -1.01
C PHE A 321 -21.03 -14.12 0.18
N ASN A 322 -22.05 -14.92 0.46
CA ASN A 322 -22.94 -14.75 1.63
C ASN A 322 -23.55 -13.35 1.78
N GLY A 323 -23.84 -12.66 0.67
CA GLY A 323 -24.37 -11.29 0.67
C GLY A 323 -23.31 -10.19 0.72
N GLU A 324 -22.05 -10.51 1.00
CA GLU A 324 -20.95 -9.55 1.02
C GLU A 324 -20.58 -9.14 -0.40
N THR A 325 -21.11 -8.00 -0.84
CA THR A 325 -20.91 -7.45 -2.18
C THR A 325 -20.29 -6.07 -2.08
N TYR A 326 -19.46 -5.71 -3.05
CA TYR A 326 -18.85 -4.40 -3.11
C TYR A 326 -19.75 -3.38 -3.80
N LEU A 327 -19.43 -2.09 -3.61
CA LEU A 327 -20.06 -1.02 -4.36
C LEU A 327 -19.82 -1.30 -5.84
N PHE A 328 -20.87 -1.22 -6.65
CA PHE A 328 -20.83 -1.51 -8.07
C PHE A 328 -21.55 -0.43 -8.84
N GLY A 329 -20.96 0.02 -9.95
CA GLY A 329 -21.61 0.95 -10.83
C GLY A 329 -20.93 1.03 -12.18
N LYS A 330 -21.56 1.82 -13.05
CA LYS A 330 -21.05 2.18 -14.36
C LYS A 330 -21.20 3.67 -14.54
N LYS A 331 -20.18 4.31 -15.08
CA LYS A 331 -20.23 5.71 -15.51
C LYS A 331 -19.41 5.89 -16.77
N ASN A 332 -20.01 6.48 -17.80
CA ASN A 332 -19.39 6.60 -19.12
C ASN A 332 -18.87 5.22 -19.59
N GLN A 333 -17.71 5.16 -20.22
CA GLN A 333 -17.06 3.92 -20.66
C GLN A 333 -16.41 3.10 -19.53
N ASN A 334 -16.77 3.27 -18.26
CA ASN A 334 -16.09 2.57 -17.15
C ASN A 334 -17.08 1.86 -16.23
N ILE A 335 -16.83 0.57 -15.99
CA ILE A 335 -17.35 -0.15 -14.83
C ILE A 335 -16.42 0.13 -13.66
N TYR A 336 -16.97 0.32 -12.48
CA TYR A 336 -16.17 0.44 -11.27
C TYR A 336 -16.74 -0.42 -10.15
N VAL A 337 -15.83 -1.01 -9.40
CA VAL A 337 -16.13 -1.78 -8.19
C VAL A 337 -15.25 -1.22 -7.09
N ALA A 338 -15.83 -0.85 -5.96
CA ALA A 338 -15.08 -0.18 -4.90
C ALA A 338 -15.42 -0.72 -3.51
N LYS A 339 -14.42 -0.68 -2.64
CA LYS A 339 -14.53 -1.07 -1.24
C LYS A 339 -13.73 -0.13 -0.33
N ASP A 340 -14.04 -0.24 0.95
CA ASP A 340 -13.26 0.42 1.99
C ASP A 340 -11.90 -0.27 2.12
N TYR A 341 -10.86 0.54 2.31
CA TYR A 341 -9.49 0.05 2.41
C TYR A 341 -8.83 0.56 3.68
N SER A 342 -8.86 -0.28 4.72
CA SER A 342 -8.21 -0.01 6.01
C SER A 342 -6.82 -0.66 6.13
N ASP A 343 -6.43 -1.51 5.17
CA ASP A 343 -5.18 -2.27 5.21
C ASP A 343 -3.94 -1.38 4.99
N ARG A 344 -2.76 -2.02 5.10
CA ARG A 344 -1.44 -1.38 4.90
C ARG A 344 -1.31 -0.88 3.46
N LEU A 345 -0.74 0.31 3.26
CA LEU A 345 -0.43 0.88 1.93
C LEU A 345 0.60 0.09 1.14
N LEU A 346 1.33 -0.80 1.80
CA LEU A 346 2.52 -1.45 1.29
C LEU A 346 2.34 -2.22 -0.04
N PRO A 347 1.25 -2.96 -0.31
CA PRO A 347 1.02 -3.63 -1.61
C PRO A 347 0.85 -2.68 -2.80
N TYR A 348 0.69 -1.38 -2.52
CA TYR A 348 0.48 -0.31 -3.50
C TYR A 348 1.65 0.67 -3.54
N SER A 349 2.67 0.44 -2.71
CA SER A 349 3.84 1.28 -2.56
C SER A 349 5.01 0.71 -3.36
N SER A 350 5.71 1.58 -4.09
CA SER A 350 6.97 1.27 -4.76
C SER A 350 8.19 1.61 -3.92
N VAL A 351 8.03 1.68 -2.58
CA VAL A 351 9.13 1.86 -1.63
C VAL A 351 9.83 0.52 -1.40
N TYR A 352 11.15 0.52 -1.48
CA TYR A 352 11.96 -0.71 -1.50
C TYR A 352 12.46 -1.18 -0.15
N ASN A 353 12.63 -0.28 0.82
CA ASN A 353 13.13 -0.61 2.17
C ASN A 353 12.05 -1.20 3.09
N TRP A 354 11.06 -1.90 2.51
CA TRP A 354 9.85 -2.32 3.21
C TRP A 354 10.10 -3.32 4.34
N LEU A 355 11.10 -4.20 4.22
CA LEU A 355 11.35 -5.23 5.22
C LEU A 355 11.74 -4.62 6.58
N GLY A 356 12.58 -3.58 6.56
CA GLY A 356 13.03 -2.88 7.78
C GLY A 356 11.91 -2.16 8.54
N HIS A 357 10.81 -1.81 7.86
CA HIS A 357 9.63 -1.20 8.48
C HIS A 357 8.68 -2.22 9.11
N LEU A 358 8.79 -3.50 8.75
CA LEU A 358 7.89 -4.55 9.20
C LEU A 358 8.51 -5.49 10.24
N VAL A 359 9.83 -5.57 10.28
CA VAL A 359 10.57 -6.54 11.10
C VAL A 359 11.63 -5.82 11.90
N ASN A 360 11.70 -6.14 13.19
CA ASN A 360 12.88 -5.79 13.98
C ASN A 360 14.06 -6.66 13.53
N LEU A 361 14.92 -6.10 12.68
CA LEU A 361 16.13 -6.77 12.18
C LEU A 361 17.22 -6.95 13.26
N SER A 362 16.96 -6.51 14.50
CA SER A 362 17.79 -6.88 15.65
C SER A 362 17.42 -8.25 16.25
N ASP A 363 16.35 -8.89 15.75
CA ASP A 363 15.92 -10.22 16.17
C ASP A 363 16.42 -11.31 15.21
N VAL A 364 16.35 -12.58 15.66
CA VAL A 364 16.67 -13.73 14.81
C VAL A 364 15.52 -13.96 13.81
N VAL A 365 15.80 -13.75 12.53
CA VAL A 365 14.83 -13.86 11.43
C VAL A 365 15.38 -14.80 10.36
N SER A 366 14.54 -15.74 9.89
CA SER A 366 14.85 -16.63 8.77
C SER A 366 14.17 -16.16 7.48
N VAL A 367 14.65 -16.66 6.34
CA VAL A 367 14.08 -16.38 5.01
C VAL A 367 12.62 -16.85 4.93
N ASP A 368 12.34 -18.07 5.38
CA ASP A 368 10.98 -18.62 5.42
C ASP A 368 10.05 -17.81 6.30
N ARG A 369 10.55 -17.21 7.39
CA ARG A 369 9.74 -16.34 8.24
C ARG A 369 9.29 -15.10 7.47
N VAL A 370 10.19 -14.49 6.70
CA VAL A 370 9.87 -13.32 5.88
C VAL A 370 8.88 -13.69 4.78
N TYR A 371 9.09 -14.81 4.08
CA TYR A 371 8.20 -15.24 3.01
C TYR A 371 6.79 -15.61 3.53
N ASN A 372 6.70 -16.57 4.46
CA ASN A 372 5.44 -17.16 4.88
C ASN A 372 4.58 -16.25 5.75
N TYR A 373 5.18 -15.35 6.55
CA TYR A 373 4.44 -14.53 7.50
C TYR A 373 4.35 -13.05 7.12
N LEU A 374 5.11 -12.59 6.12
CA LEU A 374 5.07 -11.19 5.67
C LEU A 374 4.72 -11.10 4.19
N MET A 375 5.60 -11.57 3.31
CA MET A 375 5.46 -11.33 1.87
C MET A 375 4.19 -11.97 1.31
N ALA A 376 4.01 -13.28 1.49
CA ALA A 376 2.87 -14.00 0.93
C ALA A 376 1.53 -13.52 1.51
N PRO A 377 1.32 -13.43 2.84
CA PRO A 377 0.05 -12.95 3.39
C PRO A 377 -0.33 -11.55 2.95
N ILE A 378 0.64 -10.62 2.85
CA ILE A 378 0.37 -9.25 2.39
C ILE A 378 -0.11 -9.24 0.94
N ILE A 379 0.49 -10.05 0.06
CA ILE A 379 0.08 -10.15 -1.35
C ILE A 379 -1.29 -10.82 -1.48
N VAL A 380 -1.51 -11.94 -0.78
CA VAL A 380 -2.80 -12.67 -0.78
C VAL A 380 -3.93 -11.75 -0.34
N ASN A 381 -3.75 -11.01 0.75
CA ASN A 381 -4.77 -10.10 1.27
C ASN A 381 -5.03 -8.90 0.35
N ALA A 382 -4.03 -8.49 -0.45
CA ALA A 382 -4.21 -7.46 -1.45
C ALA A 382 -4.94 -7.97 -2.71
N LEU A 383 -4.63 -9.19 -3.18
CA LEU A 383 -5.12 -9.71 -4.45
C LEU A 383 -6.50 -10.39 -4.37
N ARG A 384 -6.83 -11.09 -3.29
CA ARG A 384 -8.14 -11.75 -3.16
C ARG A 384 -9.32 -10.77 -3.34
N PRO A 385 -9.33 -9.59 -2.71
CA PRO A 385 -10.38 -8.61 -2.94
C PRO A 385 -10.40 -8.11 -4.38
N VAL A 386 -9.24 -7.86 -5.00
CA VAL A 386 -9.13 -7.44 -6.40
C VAL A 386 -9.73 -8.50 -7.34
N PHE A 387 -9.49 -9.78 -7.11
CA PHE A 387 -10.08 -10.86 -7.91
C PHE A 387 -11.59 -10.94 -7.73
N LYS A 388 -12.10 -10.72 -6.52
CA LYS A 388 -13.54 -10.61 -6.24
C LYS A 388 -14.16 -9.42 -6.98
N GLU A 389 -13.51 -8.26 -6.95
CA GLU A 389 -13.91 -7.07 -7.70
C GLU A 389 -13.93 -7.30 -9.21
N ILE A 390 -12.86 -7.88 -9.77
CA ILE A 390 -12.73 -8.19 -11.20
C ILE A 390 -13.86 -9.13 -11.64
N THR A 391 -14.14 -10.14 -10.82
CA THR A 391 -15.25 -11.07 -11.05
C THR A 391 -16.58 -10.33 -11.10
N GLN A 392 -16.82 -9.40 -10.17
CA GLN A 392 -18.04 -8.58 -10.14
C GLN A 392 -18.17 -7.69 -11.38
N ALA A 393 -17.07 -7.09 -11.84
CA ALA A 393 -17.05 -6.27 -13.05
C ALA A 393 -17.44 -7.08 -14.32
N TYR A 394 -17.09 -8.37 -14.35
CA TYR A 394 -17.33 -9.24 -15.50
C TYR A 394 -18.62 -10.06 -15.45
N LEU A 395 -19.48 -9.87 -14.45
CA LEU A 395 -20.77 -10.57 -14.37
C LEU A 395 -21.69 -10.33 -15.59
N ASN A 396 -21.48 -9.21 -16.29
CA ASN A 396 -22.10 -8.97 -17.59
C ASN A 396 -21.29 -9.67 -18.70
N THR A 397 -21.91 -10.64 -19.38
CA THR A 397 -21.25 -11.47 -20.40
C THR A 397 -20.72 -10.65 -21.57
N ASN A 398 -21.41 -9.56 -21.95
CA ASN A 398 -20.98 -8.65 -23.01
C ASN A 398 -19.65 -7.96 -22.68
N ILE A 399 -19.45 -7.60 -21.40
CA ILE A 399 -18.20 -6.97 -20.94
C ILE A 399 -17.10 -8.03 -20.81
N ALA A 400 -17.45 -9.23 -20.34
CA ALA A 400 -16.54 -10.35 -20.26
C ALA A 400 -16.04 -10.82 -21.64
N SER A 401 -16.86 -10.71 -22.69
CA SER A 401 -16.52 -11.10 -24.06
C SER A 401 -15.99 -9.94 -24.92
N GLU A 402 -15.79 -8.76 -24.34
CA GLU A 402 -15.25 -7.60 -25.05
C GLU A 402 -13.72 -7.65 -25.14
N VAL A 403 -13.20 -7.31 -26.32
CA VAL A 403 -11.80 -6.88 -26.52
C VAL A 403 -11.79 -5.36 -26.59
N TYR A 404 -11.47 -4.69 -25.48
CA TYR A 404 -11.57 -3.24 -25.41
C TYR A 404 -10.56 -2.54 -26.33
N ASN A 405 -11.06 -1.61 -27.14
CA ASN A 405 -10.26 -0.65 -27.88
C ASN A 405 -10.92 0.73 -27.75
N PRO A 406 -10.25 1.75 -27.18
CA PRO A 406 -10.86 3.05 -26.88
C PRO A 406 -11.43 3.77 -28.12
N ASN A 407 -10.92 3.47 -29.32
CA ASN A 407 -11.33 4.13 -30.56
C ASN A 407 -12.27 3.27 -31.42
N ALA A 408 -12.73 2.12 -30.93
CA ALA A 408 -13.57 1.20 -31.68
C ALA A 408 -15.00 1.18 -31.16
N LYS A 409 -15.92 0.72 -32.02
CA LYS A 409 -17.27 0.32 -31.59
C LYS A 409 -17.19 -0.95 -30.74
N TYR A 410 -18.20 -1.16 -29.89
CA TYR A 410 -18.34 -2.40 -29.13
C TYR A 410 -18.37 -3.62 -30.05
N LEU A 411 -17.53 -4.61 -29.75
CA LEU A 411 -17.47 -5.90 -30.42
C LEU A 411 -17.35 -7.02 -29.38
N SER A 412 -18.21 -8.03 -29.48
CA SER A 412 -18.19 -9.25 -28.66
C SER A 412 -17.52 -10.39 -29.42
N ASN A 413 -16.21 -10.29 -29.65
CA ASN A 413 -15.44 -11.23 -30.46
C ASN A 413 -14.20 -11.77 -29.72
N TYR A 414 -14.25 -11.83 -28.40
CA TYR A 414 -13.14 -12.32 -27.59
C TYR A 414 -12.74 -13.76 -27.96
N VAL A 415 -11.46 -13.92 -28.31
CA VAL A 415 -10.77 -15.20 -28.44
C VAL A 415 -9.40 -15.03 -27.79
N TYR A 416 -9.16 -15.77 -26.71
CA TYR A 416 -7.90 -15.69 -26.00
C TYR A 416 -6.75 -16.22 -26.86
N SER A 417 -5.64 -15.48 -26.93
CA SER A 417 -4.40 -15.95 -27.52
C SER A 417 -3.21 -15.57 -26.64
N LEU A 418 -2.49 -16.57 -26.13
CA LEU A 418 -1.32 -16.39 -25.25
C LEU A 418 -0.15 -15.66 -25.95
N HIS A 419 -0.15 -15.61 -27.30
CA HIS A 419 1.00 -15.22 -28.12
C HIS A 419 0.77 -13.99 -29.02
N LYS A 420 -0.26 -13.18 -28.76
CA LYS A 420 -0.34 -11.89 -29.44
C LYS A 420 0.70 -10.94 -28.84
N GLU A 421 1.86 -10.83 -29.49
CA GLU A 421 2.77 -9.72 -29.29
C GLU A 421 1.96 -8.42 -29.48
N LYS A 422 1.85 -7.65 -28.39
CA LYS A 422 1.20 -6.35 -28.41
C LYS A 422 2.22 -5.37 -27.88
N SER A 423 2.46 -4.31 -28.67
CA SER A 423 3.28 -3.17 -28.28
C SER A 423 2.84 -2.67 -26.90
N GLU A 424 3.80 -2.46 -26.01
CA GLU A 424 3.51 -1.78 -24.75
C GLU A 424 3.07 -0.34 -25.06
N PRO A 425 1.99 0.16 -24.45
CA PRO A 425 1.60 1.55 -24.62
C PRO A 425 2.68 2.49 -24.11
N ASP A 426 2.85 3.64 -24.77
CA ASP A 426 3.77 4.69 -24.31
C ASP A 426 3.41 5.18 -22.89
N LEU A 427 4.44 5.67 -22.19
CA LEU A 427 4.31 6.26 -20.86
C LEU A 427 3.42 7.51 -20.90
N SER A 428 2.38 7.55 -20.08
CA SER A 428 1.50 8.72 -19.91
C SER A 428 1.95 9.63 -18.77
N ILE A 429 1.41 10.86 -18.72
CA ILE A 429 1.61 11.78 -17.59
C ILE A 429 1.16 11.16 -16.25
N TYR A 430 0.18 10.27 -16.27
CA TYR A 430 -0.32 9.62 -15.05
C TYR A 430 0.59 8.47 -14.63
N ASP A 431 1.25 7.79 -15.57
CA ASP A 431 2.29 6.80 -15.24
C ASP A 431 3.47 7.48 -14.52
N ILE A 432 3.93 8.62 -15.05
CA ILE A 432 5.00 9.43 -14.47
C ILE A 432 4.59 9.95 -13.07
N ALA A 433 3.41 10.56 -12.95
CA ALA A 433 2.91 11.07 -11.67
C ALA A 433 2.68 9.94 -10.64
N ASN A 434 2.28 8.76 -11.10
CA ASN A 434 2.06 7.61 -10.23
C ASN A 434 3.36 7.11 -9.59
N LYS A 435 4.51 7.21 -10.27
CA LYS A 435 5.81 6.90 -9.65
C LYS A 435 6.07 7.78 -8.42
N ALA A 436 5.74 9.07 -8.49
CA ALA A 436 5.85 9.97 -7.33
C ALA A 436 4.88 9.59 -6.21
N LEU A 437 3.64 9.25 -6.55
CA LEU A 437 2.60 8.82 -5.61
C LEU A 437 2.98 7.54 -4.86
N SER A 438 3.26 6.45 -5.58
CA SER A 438 3.52 5.15 -5.00
C SER A 438 4.90 5.07 -4.34
N GLY A 439 5.86 5.85 -4.83
CA GLY A 439 7.26 5.84 -4.37
C GLY A 439 7.57 6.80 -3.23
N GLN A 440 6.63 7.69 -2.87
CA GLN A 440 6.83 8.71 -1.83
C GLN A 440 8.08 9.57 -2.09
N PHE A 441 8.30 9.93 -3.37
CA PHE A 441 9.47 10.71 -3.75
C PHE A 441 9.35 12.19 -3.38
N LEU A 442 8.13 12.68 -3.20
CA LEU A 442 7.85 14.06 -2.84
C LEU A 442 7.40 14.18 -1.37
N SER A 443 7.73 15.31 -0.74
CA SER A 443 7.36 15.65 0.64
C SER A 443 6.86 17.09 0.76
N LEU A 444 6.00 17.35 1.75
CA LEU A 444 5.58 18.71 2.14
C LEU A 444 6.62 19.33 3.08
N LYS A 445 6.90 20.62 2.91
CA LYS A 445 7.96 21.34 3.65
C LYS A 445 7.46 22.48 4.53
N THR A 446 6.39 23.14 4.11
CA THR A 446 5.86 24.36 4.75
C THR A 446 5.35 24.06 6.15
N TYR A 447 4.64 22.94 6.30
CA TYR A 447 4.13 22.44 7.57
C TYR A 447 4.20 20.92 7.62
N GLU A 448 4.30 20.37 8.83
CA GLU A 448 4.18 18.93 9.05
C GLU A 448 2.72 18.47 8.79
N PRO A 449 2.49 17.57 7.83
CA PRO A 449 1.14 17.10 7.51
C PRO A 449 0.56 16.28 8.65
N GLN A 450 -0.62 16.68 9.13
CA GLN A 450 -1.37 16.03 10.21
C GLN A 450 -2.52 15.16 9.68
N LYS A 451 -2.74 15.16 8.37
CA LYS A 451 -3.68 14.28 7.65
C LYS A 451 -2.95 13.62 6.47
N GLU A 452 -3.60 12.66 5.82
CA GLU A 452 -3.06 12.05 4.61
C GLU A 452 -2.72 13.12 3.56
N ILE A 453 -1.72 12.84 2.74
CA ILE A 453 -1.25 13.74 1.69
C ILE A 453 -2.05 13.45 0.42
N GLY A 454 -2.66 14.48 -0.12
CA GLY A 454 -3.31 14.47 -1.43
C GLY A 454 -2.36 15.00 -2.49
N MET A 455 -2.48 14.48 -3.72
CA MET A 455 -1.71 14.98 -4.84
C MET A 455 -2.48 14.88 -6.17
N PHE A 456 -2.40 15.92 -7.00
CA PHE A 456 -2.96 15.93 -8.35
C PHE A 456 -2.05 16.61 -9.36
N VAL A 457 -2.16 16.19 -10.63
CA VAL A 457 -1.48 16.84 -11.76
C VAL A 457 -2.15 18.18 -12.06
N LYS A 458 -1.38 19.28 -11.99
CA LYS A 458 -1.82 20.63 -12.34
C LYS A 458 -1.66 20.92 -13.82
N GLY A 459 -0.55 20.48 -14.40
CA GLY A 459 -0.20 20.77 -15.79
C GLY A 459 1.12 20.11 -16.17
N HIS A 460 1.42 20.08 -17.46
CA HIS A 460 2.66 19.50 -17.97
C HIS A 460 3.11 20.20 -19.25
N VAL A 461 4.40 20.13 -19.53
CA VAL A 461 5.03 20.58 -20.77
C VAL A 461 5.84 19.43 -21.34
N PHE A 462 5.66 19.13 -22.63
CA PHE A 462 6.45 18.15 -23.36
C PHE A 462 7.41 18.84 -24.32
N ASN A 463 8.63 18.32 -24.40
CA ASN A 463 9.51 18.53 -25.52
C ASN A 463 9.80 17.15 -26.16
N LYS A 464 9.43 16.97 -27.42
CA LYS A 464 9.67 15.74 -28.17
C LYS A 464 10.72 16.02 -29.24
N GLU A 465 11.92 15.51 -29.03
CA GLU A 465 12.92 15.39 -30.09
C GLU A 465 12.88 13.97 -30.67
N LYS A 466 13.46 13.76 -31.86
CA LYS A 466 13.29 12.52 -32.66
C LYS A 466 13.48 11.20 -31.89
N ASN A 467 14.28 11.18 -30.81
CA ASN A 467 14.58 10.01 -29.99
C ASN A 467 14.53 10.25 -28.46
N ASP A 468 14.03 11.40 -28.01
CA ASP A 468 13.98 11.75 -26.58
C ASP A 468 12.66 12.46 -26.25
N VAL A 469 11.90 11.85 -25.34
CA VAL A 469 10.70 12.45 -24.76
C VAL A 469 11.09 13.05 -23.43
N ARG A 470 11.09 14.37 -23.36
CA ARG A 470 11.28 15.12 -22.12
C ARG A 470 9.95 15.70 -21.67
N ALA A 471 9.70 15.65 -20.37
CA ALA A 471 8.51 16.23 -19.80
C ALA A 471 8.80 16.90 -18.47
N ILE A 472 8.12 18.02 -18.21
CA ILE A 472 8.00 18.58 -16.87
C ILE A 472 6.53 18.52 -16.48
N ILE A 473 6.27 17.91 -15.33
CA ILE A 473 4.94 17.76 -14.76
C ILE A 473 4.88 18.57 -13.49
N SER A 474 3.94 19.51 -13.43
CA SER A 474 3.58 20.23 -12.22
C SER A 474 2.49 19.48 -11.46
N LEU A 475 2.69 19.35 -10.15
CA LEU A 475 1.82 18.66 -9.23
C LEU A 475 1.42 19.64 -8.12
N SER A 476 0.19 19.53 -7.63
CA SER A 476 -0.20 20.13 -6.35
C SER A 476 -0.18 19.03 -5.30
N MET A 477 0.61 19.21 -4.26
CA MET A 477 0.66 18.34 -3.10
C MET A 477 0.06 19.10 -1.91
N PHE A 478 -0.81 18.49 -1.11
CA PHE A 478 -1.55 19.21 -0.07
C PHE A 478 -1.93 18.30 1.10
N SER A 479 -2.17 18.93 2.24
CA SER A 479 -2.63 18.28 3.46
C SER A 479 -3.21 19.33 4.42
N TYR A 480 -3.37 18.95 5.68
CA TYR A 480 -3.74 19.83 6.78
C TYR A 480 -2.62 19.86 7.82
N TRP A 481 -2.35 21.05 8.35
CA TRP A 481 -1.58 21.20 9.58
C TRP A 481 -2.54 21.53 10.73
N LYS A 482 -2.07 21.44 11.98
CA LYS A 482 -2.93 21.63 13.15
C LYS A 482 -2.46 22.74 14.08
N LEU A 483 -3.43 23.44 14.64
CA LEU A 483 -3.28 24.37 15.75
C LEU A 483 -3.90 23.74 17.00
N LYS A 484 -3.16 23.69 18.11
CA LYS A 484 -3.71 23.35 19.41
C LYS A 484 -4.20 24.63 20.09
N LEU A 485 -5.49 24.70 20.38
CA LEU A 485 -6.15 25.89 20.90
C LEU A 485 -6.98 25.54 22.15
N TYR A 486 -7.40 26.56 22.88
CA TYR A 486 -8.35 26.45 23.98
C TYR A 486 -9.57 27.29 23.68
N ASP A 487 -10.75 26.73 23.92
CA ASP A 487 -12.00 27.48 23.94
C ASP A 487 -12.39 27.77 25.39
N HIS A 488 -12.59 29.04 25.74
CA HIS A 488 -12.91 29.46 27.09
C HIS A 488 -14.43 29.50 27.27
N VAL A 489 -15.00 28.37 27.68
CA VAL A 489 -16.45 28.18 27.79
C VAL A 489 -16.92 28.55 29.19
N PHE A 490 -17.83 29.52 29.28
CA PHE A 490 -18.46 29.89 30.54
C PHE A 490 -19.67 28.99 30.83
N THR A 491 -19.62 28.22 31.92
CA THR A 491 -20.70 27.32 32.33
C THR A 491 -20.80 27.26 33.85
N ARG A 492 -22.03 27.31 34.39
CA ARG A 492 -22.34 27.29 35.83
C ARG A 492 -21.44 28.21 36.69
N GLY A 493 -21.16 29.42 36.20
CA GLY A 493 -20.44 30.45 36.97
C GLY A 493 -18.91 30.39 36.92
N ILE A 494 -18.33 29.43 36.19
CA ILE A 494 -16.88 29.31 35.98
C ILE A 494 -16.54 29.28 34.48
N THR A 495 -15.35 29.76 34.13
CA THR A 495 -14.79 29.62 32.77
C THR A 495 -13.88 28.40 32.74
N ILE A 496 -14.22 27.42 31.90
CA ILE A 496 -13.42 26.21 31.69
C ILE A 496 -12.75 26.31 30.32
N ALA A 497 -11.43 26.16 30.29
CA ALA A 497 -10.66 26.11 29.04
C ALA A 497 -10.72 24.69 28.45
N VAL A 498 -11.47 24.51 27.36
CA VAL A 498 -11.61 23.23 26.64
C VAL A 498 -10.56 23.15 25.54
N PRO A 499 -9.60 22.21 25.60
CA PRO A 499 -8.59 22.05 24.56
C PRO A 499 -9.19 21.43 23.29
N PHE A 500 -8.85 21.97 22.12
CA PHE A 500 -9.23 21.41 20.82
C PHE A 500 -8.14 21.57 19.76
N GLU A 501 -8.23 20.79 18.69
CA GLU A 501 -7.32 20.86 17.54
C GLU A 501 -8.04 21.42 16.31
N ARG A 502 -7.56 22.56 15.79
CA ARG A 502 -8.07 23.16 14.55
C ARG A 502 -7.18 22.80 13.38
N PHE A 503 -7.77 22.22 12.33
CA PHE A 503 -7.05 21.85 11.12
C PHE A 503 -7.09 22.98 10.09
N LYS A 504 -5.94 23.26 9.46
CA LYS A 504 -5.77 24.29 8.42
C LYS A 504 -5.18 23.67 7.16
N PHE A 505 -5.89 23.82 6.04
CA PHE A 505 -5.45 23.33 4.75
C PHE A 505 -4.19 24.08 4.29
N PHE A 506 -3.27 23.38 3.65
CA PHE A 506 -2.13 23.98 2.97
C PHE A 506 -1.73 23.13 1.75
N SER A 507 -1.13 23.78 0.75
CA SER A 507 -0.72 23.15 -0.50
C SER A 507 0.59 23.71 -1.01
N GLU A 508 1.38 22.85 -1.65
CA GLU A 508 2.67 23.18 -2.26
C GLU A 508 2.69 22.71 -3.73
N ASN A 509 3.35 23.50 -4.57
CA ASN A 509 3.66 23.08 -5.93
C ASN A 509 4.90 22.17 -5.92
N LYS A 510 4.82 21.05 -6.64
CA LYS A 510 5.91 20.09 -6.83
C LYS A 510 6.11 19.82 -8.30
N TYR A 511 7.29 19.36 -8.67
CA TYR A 511 7.64 19.15 -10.08
C TYR A 511 8.29 17.79 -10.28
N ILE A 512 8.01 17.17 -11.42
CA ILE A 512 8.72 15.98 -11.91
C ILE A 512 9.32 16.34 -13.26
N PHE A 513 10.63 16.23 -13.39
CA PHE A 513 11.28 16.16 -14.70
C PHE A 513 11.40 14.70 -15.12
N TYR A 514 11.10 14.41 -16.39
CA TYR A 514 11.22 13.10 -17.00
C TYR A 514 12.03 13.19 -18.30
N SER A 515 12.90 12.22 -18.54
CA SER A 515 13.52 11.97 -19.84
C SER A 515 13.55 10.48 -20.16
N SER A 516 13.17 10.10 -21.38
CA SER A 516 13.25 8.73 -21.87
C SER A 516 14.66 8.30 -22.31
N LYS A 517 15.61 9.24 -22.42
CA LYS A 517 16.98 9.00 -22.90
C LYS A 517 17.77 8.06 -21.98
N TYR A 518 17.62 8.23 -20.67
CA TYR A 518 18.40 7.53 -19.65
C TYR A 518 17.57 6.42 -19.03
N LYS A 519 17.77 5.16 -19.46
CA LYS A 519 16.99 4.02 -18.97
C LYS A 519 17.85 2.79 -18.71
N THR A 520 17.47 1.97 -17.74
CA THR A 520 18.15 0.70 -17.49
C THR A 520 17.82 -0.32 -18.58
N LYS A 521 18.77 -1.21 -18.93
CA LYS A 521 18.56 -2.26 -19.95
C LYS A 521 17.84 -3.50 -19.39
N LYS A 522 18.01 -3.77 -18.08
CA LYS A 522 17.56 -5.01 -17.44
C LYS A 522 16.22 -4.81 -16.77
N ASN A 523 15.26 -5.68 -17.08
CA ASN A 523 13.93 -5.57 -16.49
C ASN A 523 14.00 -5.65 -14.94
N GLY A 524 13.42 -4.67 -14.24
CA GLY A 524 13.50 -4.51 -12.79
C GLY A 524 14.80 -3.91 -12.23
N ALA A 525 15.78 -3.53 -13.05
CA ALA A 525 16.91 -2.71 -12.60
C ALA A 525 16.47 -1.26 -12.37
N LYS A 526 17.12 -0.60 -11.41
CA LYS A 526 16.86 0.80 -11.08
C LYS A 526 18.00 1.41 -10.28
N ILE A 527 18.11 2.73 -10.36
CA ILE A 527 19.07 3.53 -9.62
C ILE A 527 18.30 4.62 -8.88
N LEU A 528 18.56 4.75 -7.58
CA LEU A 528 17.91 5.72 -6.70
C LEU A 528 18.96 6.65 -6.11
N PHE A 529 18.69 7.95 -6.16
CA PHE A 529 19.52 8.95 -5.51
C PHE A 529 18.65 9.87 -4.66
N ASN A 530 19.15 10.25 -3.49
CA ASN A 530 18.52 11.22 -2.61
C ASN A 530 19.49 12.37 -2.36
N ALA A 531 19.15 13.56 -2.87
CA ALA A 531 19.90 14.78 -2.64
C ALA A 531 19.22 15.57 -1.52
N SER A 532 19.42 15.13 -0.27
CA SER A 532 19.02 15.87 0.93
C SER A 532 20.27 16.31 1.69
N ASN A 533 20.72 17.54 1.45
CA ASN A 533 22.01 18.16 1.85
C ASN A 533 23.19 17.90 0.90
N TYR A 534 23.68 18.98 0.26
CA TYR A 534 24.86 19.01 -0.62
C TYR A 534 26.15 18.38 -0.04
N SER A 535 26.24 18.21 1.28
CA SER A 535 27.42 17.65 1.97
C SER A 535 27.45 16.12 2.05
N LYS A 536 26.30 15.45 1.87
CA LYS A 536 26.19 13.98 1.87
C LYS A 536 25.06 13.61 0.90
N TRP A 537 25.44 13.28 -0.33
CA TRP A 537 24.62 12.32 -1.05
C TRP A 537 24.76 11.01 -0.25
N ASP A 538 23.82 10.74 0.65
CA ASP A 538 23.68 9.40 1.22
C ASP A 538 23.15 8.54 0.08
N VAL A 539 24.14 8.06 -0.64
CA VAL A 539 24.06 7.11 -1.69
C VAL A 539 23.60 5.79 -1.05
N GLU A 540 22.29 5.60 -0.88
CA GLU A 540 21.69 4.25 -0.93
C GLU A 540 21.74 3.78 -2.39
N ILE A 541 22.94 3.78 -2.99
CA ILE A 541 23.21 2.98 -4.16
C ILE A 541 23.13 1.55 -3.64
N ASN A 542 22.06 0.85 -4.02
CA ASN A 542 22.16 -0.59 -4.17
C ASN A 542 23.22 -0.83 -5.26
N SER A 543 24.48 -0.91 -4.85
CA SER A 543 25.68 -1.02 -5.72
C SER A 543 25.61 -2.19 -6.69
N ILE A 544 24.77 -3.16 -6.38
CA ILE A 544 24.49 -4.35 -7.19
C ILE A 544 23.88 -4.03 -8.57
N LEU A 545 23.36 -2.81 -8.83
CA LEU A 545 22.65 -2.48 -10.09
C LEU A 545 23.37 -1.50 -11.03
N LEU A 546 24.52 -0.92 -10.63
CA LEU A 546 25.23 0.06 -11.46
C LEU A 546 26.23 -0.55 -12.45
N GLU A 547 26.68 -1.79 -12.22
CA GLU A 547 27.66 -2.45 -13.09
C GLU A 547 27.12 -2.68 -14.52
N ASP A 548 25.80 -2.71 -14.71
CA ASP A 548 25.12 -2.93 -15.99
C ASP A 548 24.71 -1.63 -16.73
N TYR A 549 25.10 -0.43 -16.24
CA TYR A 549 24.66 0.85 -16.81
C TYR A 549 25.78 1.58 -17.57
N GLU A 550 25.76 1.47 -18.91
CA GLU A 550 26.76 2.06 -19.82
C GLU A 550 26.88 3.60 -19.72
N GLN A 551 25.82 4.29 -19.32
CA GLN A 551 25.77 5.76 -19.22
C GLN A 551 26.09 6.29 -17.81
N LYS A 552 26.73 5.48 -16.96
CA LYS A 552 27.02 5.85 -15.57
C LYS A 552 27.79 7.17 -15.47
N GLN A 553 28.85 7.34 -16.27
CA GLN A 553 29.66 8.56 -16.28
C GLN A 553 28.85 9.79 -16.73
N GLU A 554 27.92 9.62 -17.68
CA GLU A 554 27.05 10.70 -18.16
C GLU A 554 26.08 11.14 -17.05
N LEU A 555 25.46 10.19 -16.34
CA LEU A 555 24.62 10.50 -15.17
C LEU A 555 25.42 11.14 -14.02
N GLU A 556 26.62 10.63 -13.72
CA GLU A 556 27.50 11.23 -12.72
C GLU A 556 27.85 12.68 -13.08
N THR A 557 28.13 12.95 -14.37
CA THR A 557 28.41 14.30 -14.87
C THR A 557 27.18 15.21 -14.72
N ILE A 558 26.00 14.74 -15.11
CA ILE A 558 24.72 15.45 -14.92
C ILE A 558 24.48 15.79 -13.45
N PHE A 559 24.75 14.84 -12.55
CA PHE A 559 24.57 15.05 -11.11
C PHE A 559 25.60 16.02 -10.54
N ASP A 560 26.84 15.96 -11.02
CA ASP A 560 27.87 16.94 -10.69
C ASP A 560 27.50 18.34 -11.20
N GLU A 561 26.88 18.47 -12.38
CA GLU A 561 26.39 19.76 -12.88
C GLU A 561 25.23 20.30 -12.05
N PHE A 562 24.26 19.45 -11.67
CA PHE A 562 23.21 19.84 -10.72
C PHE A 562 23.78 20.33 -9.40
N ARG A 563 24.84 19.66 -8.92
CA ARG A 563 25.58 20.02 -7.71
C ARG A 563 26.29 21.36 -7.84
N ASN A 564 27.10 21.52 -8.89
CA ASN A 564 27.96 22.69 -9.10
C ASN A 564 27.16 23.96 -9.36
N HIS A 565 26.00 23.84 -10.01
CA HIS A 565 25.16 24.98 -10.36
C HIS A 565 23.98 25.24 -9.41
N ARG A 566 23.86 24.48 -8.30
CA ARG A 566 22.74 24.55 -7.36
C ARG A 566 21.36 24.63 -8.03
N ILE A 567 21.16 23.81 -9.06
CA ILE A 567 19.98 23.92 -9.92
C ILE A 567 18.75 23.48 -9.13
N ILE A 568 18.91 22.42 -8.33
CA ILE A 568 17.90 21.88 -7.41
C ILE A 568 18.57 21.54 -6.08
N GLU A 569 18.04 22.06 -4.97
CA GLU A 569 18.61 21.86 -3.63
C GLU A 569 18.01 20.67 -2.87
N ASP A 570 16.79 20.26 -3.23
CA ASP A 570 16.09 19.11 -2.66
C ASP A 570 15.35 18.35 -3.76
N CYS A 571 15.95 17.23 -4.14
CA CYS A 571 15.34 16.30 -5.07
C CYS A 571 15.66 14.84 -4.74
N LYS A 572 14.80 13.98 -5.25
CA LYS A 572 15.07 12.55 -5.39
C LYS A 572 15.13 12.20 -6.87
N ILE A 573 15.97 11.24 -7.22
CA ILE A 573 16.16 10.81 -8.60
C ILE A 573 15.92 9.31 -8.68
N LEU A 574 15.19 8.90 -9.70
CA LEU A 574 14.97 7.51 -10.06
C LEU A 574 15.36 7.32 -11.54
N VAL A 575 16.16 6.31 -11.81
CA VAL A 575 16.38 5.79 -13.17
C VAL A 575 15.90 4.36 -13.20
N ASP A 576 15.01 4.02 -14.12
CA ASP A 576 14.54 2.66 -14.35
C ASP A 576 14.35 2.38 -15.85
N ASN A 577 13.60 1.33 -16.22
CA ASN A 577 13.41 0.97 -17.62
C ASN A 577 12.54 1.97 -18.41
N ASP A 578 11.76 2.80 -17.72
CA ASP A 578 10.91 3.82 -18.35
C ASP A 578 11.68 5.13 -18.63
N GLY A 579 12.75 5.39 -17.87
CA GLY A 579 13.59 6.57 -18.04
C GLY A 579 14.17 7.13 -16.74
N LEU A 580 14.64 8.38 -16.83
CA LEU A 580 15.10 9.21 -15.70
C LEU A 580 13.95 10.07 -15.19
N PHE A 581 13.80 10.11 -13.88
CA PHE A 581 12.82 10.89 -13.15
C PHE A 581 13.54 11.71 -12.07
N ILE A 582 13.31 13.02 -12.06
CA ILE A 582 13.81 13.92 -11.02
C ILE A 582 12.59 14.53 -10.32
N PHE A 583 12.42 14.18 -9.05
CA PHE A 583 11.33 14.63 -8.18
C PHE A 583 11.79 15.83 -7.38
N ILE A 584 11.20 16.99 -7.64
CA ILE A 584 11.65 18.29 -7.12
C ILE A 584 10.66 18.76 -6.04
N ASN A 585 11.17 18.94 -4.81
CA ASN A 585 10.36 19.32 -3.65
C ASN A 585 10.22 20.84 -3.44
N GLU A 586 10.75 21.66 -4.34
CA GLU A 586 10.68 23.11 -4.29
C GLU A 586 9.96 23.70 -5.49
N GLU A 587 9.51 24.94 -5.34
CA GLU A 587 8.98 25.69 -6.47
C GLU A 587 10.12 26.11 -7.40
N ILE A 588 9.99 25.79 -8.68
CA ILE A 588 10.96 26.15 -9.71
C ILE A 588 10.35 27.15 -10.68
N ASN A 589 11.14 28.15 -11.07
CA ASN A 589 10.75 29.15 -12.06
C ASN A 589 11.10 28.70 -13.49
N LYS A 590 10.56 29.42 -14.48
CA LYS A 590 10.79 29.12 -15.91
C LYS A 590 12.28 29.09 -16.30
N PRO A 591 13.16 29.99 -15.83
CA PRO A 591 14.60 29.89 -16.09
C PRO A 591 15.24 28.58 -15.59
N LYS A 592 14.94 28.14 -14.37
CA LYS A 592 15.42 26.85 -13.84
C LYS A 592 14.91 25.67 -14.69
N ILE A 593 13.63 25.72 -15.08
CA ILE A 593 13.02 24.73 -15.98
C ILE A 593 13.76 24.64 -17.31
N ASN A 594 14.03 25.77 -17.96
CA ASN A 594 14.74 25.79 -19.25
C ASN A 594 16.15 25.23 -19.10
N LYS A 595 16.86 25.62 -18.04
CA LYS A 595 18.20 25.09 -17.75
C LYS A 595 18.20 23.56 -17.53
N LEU A 596 17.14 23.01 -16.91
CA LEU A 596 16.99 21.56 -16.78
C LEU A 596 16.80 20.87 -18.13
N PHE A 597 16.08 21.48 -19.07
CA PHE A 597 15.96 20.96 -20.44
C PHE A 597 17.24 21.09 -21.26
N GLU A 598 18.10 22.06 -20.96
CA GLU A 598 19.39 22.25 -21.65
C GLU A 598 20.45 21.24 -21.20
N LEU A 599 20.47 20.86 -19.92
CA LEU A 599 21.47 19.97 -19.33
C LEU A 599 21.19 18.48 -19.57
N LEU A 600 19.91 18.12 -19.67
CA LEU A 600 19.43 16.75 -19.91
C LEU A 600 18.94 16.68 -21.33
#